data_AF-A0A0V1MRE6-F1
#
_entry.id   AF-A0A0V1MRE6-F1
#
_cell.length_a   1.000
_cell.length_b   1.000
_cell.length_c   1.000
_cell.angle_alpha   90.00
_cell.angle_beta   90.00
_cell.angle_gamma   90.00
#
_symmetry.space_group_name_H-M   'P 1'
#
loop_
_entity.id
_entity.type
_entity.pdbx_description
1 polymer ?
#
loop_
_entity_poly.entity_id
_entity_poly.type
_entity_poly.pdbx_seq_one_letter_code
_entity_poly.pdbx_strand_id
1 'polypeptide(L)'
;MSEEADEVKSKRPSRSEILSRGIDKCICLCTDQLDMSKRKNDFESLQLTEREKETLTKGFMEKKAAVIEKLTKVLPNFYQQTEVFEKLSTLERLCQDAANDKGDRKWRRTGDPEMDLRPLQYKLLFDYVTNLENIHEDLKKKKKEKEEKLKSLREKLSTLGISSADLAQKEYPV
;
A
#
# COMPACT_ATOMS: atom_id res chain seq x y z
N MET A 1 -0.15 -16.32 -27.08
CA MET A 1 0.23 -15.11 -26.31
C MET A 1 1.74 -15.14 -26.23
N SER A 2 2.43 -14.33 -27.05
CA SER A 2 3.88 -14.45 -27.29
C SER A 2 4.68 -13.97 -26.07
N GLU A 3 5.68 -14.73 -25.65
CA GLU A 3 6.63 -14.40 -24.56
C GLU A 3 7.31 -13.03 -24.75
N GLU A 4 7.34 -12.52 -25.99
CA GLU A 4 7.85 -11.19 -26.36
C GLU A 4 7.06 -10.03 -25.72
N ALA A 5 5.77 -10.20 -25.42
CA ALA A 5 4.97 -9.13 -24.81
C ALA A 5 5.25 -8.94 -23.31
N ASP A 6 5.75 -9.97 -22.63
CA ASP A 6 6.14 -9.90 -21.22
C ASP A 6 7.58 -9.41 -21.03
N GLU A 7 8.48 -9.62 -22.00
CA GLU A 7 9.81 -8.99 -22.01
C GLU A 7 9.75 -7.46 -22.16
N VAL A 8 8.77 -6.91 -22.91
CA VAL A 8 8.64 -5.47 -23.14
C VAL A 8 8.16 -4.71 -21.89
N LYS A 9 7.44 -5.36 -20.97
CA LYS A 9 7.04 -4.74 -19.70
C LYS A 9 8.21 -4.47 -18.76
N SER A 10 9.31 -5.22 -18.89
CA SER A 10 10.52 -5.10 -18.08
C SER A 10 11.32 -3.80 -18.32
N LYS A 11 11.11 -3.12 -19.45
CA LYS A 11 11.89 -1.92 -19.84
C LYS A 11 11.16 -0.58 -19.68
N ARG A 12 9.90 -0.57 -19.24
CA ARG A 12 9.17 0.70 -19.07
C ARG A 12 9.57 1.37 -17.75
N PRO A 13 10.00 2.65 -17.78
CA PRO A 13 10.30 3.37 -16.55
C PRO A 13 9.04 3.53 -15.71
N SER A 14 9.21 3.48 -14.39
CA SER A 14 8.12 3.71 -13.44
C SER A 14 7.62 5.16 -13.54
N ARG A 15 6.39 5.40 -13.11
CA ARG A 15 5.78 6.74 -13.01
C ARG A 15 6.60 7.65 -12.11
N SER A 16 7.18 7.10 -11.03
CA SER A 16 8.11 7.80 -10.16
C SER A 16 9.38 8.20 -10.90
N GLU A 17 9.98 7.29 -11.68
CA GLU A 17 11.15 7.60 -12.51
C GLU A 17 10.84 8.66 -13.58
N ILE A 18 9.67 8.60 -14.20
CA ILE A 18 9.23 9.60 -15.19
C ILE A 18 9.14 10.98 -14.54
N LEU A 19 8.52 11.07 -13.36
CA LEU A 19 8.42 12.33 -12.63
C LEU A 19 9.81 12.87 -12.24
N SER A 20 10.68 12.03 -11.65
CA SER A 20 12.04 12.42 -11.29
C SER A 20 12.84 12.94 -12.49
N ARG A 21 12.82 12.22 -13.62
CA ARG A 21 13.47 12.67 -14.86
C ARG A 21 12.89 13.98 -15.38
N GLY A 22 11.58 14.18 -15.26
CA GLY A 22 10.90 15.41 -15.64
C GLY A 22 11.35 16.60 -14.79
N ILE A 23 11.48 16.39 -13.48
CA ILE A 23 12.00 17.39 -12.54
C ILE A 23 13.44 17.76 -12.89
N ASP A 24 14.31 16.77 -13.06
CA ASP A 24 15.72 17.01 -13.40
C ASP A 24 15.84 17.81 -14.70
N LYS A 25 15.02 17.46 -15.71
CA LYS A 25 14.95 18.21 -16.96
C LYS A 25 14.50 19.66 -16.75
N CYS A 26 13.50 19.90 -15.90
CA CYS A 26 13.04 21.26 -15.59
C CYS A 26 14.14 22.06 -14.88
N ILE A 27 14.85 21.47 -13.92
CA ILE A 27 15.98 22.11 -13.24
C ILE A 27 17.08 22.48 -14.25
N CYS A 28 17.42 21.55 -15.14
CA CYS A 28 18.38 21.80 -16.21
C CYS A 28 17.93 22.96 -17.12
N LEU A 29 16.68 22.96 -17.58
CA LEU A 29 16.15 24.03 -18.44
C LEU A 29 16.13 25.40 -17.74
N CYS A 30 15.77 25.45 -16.45
CA CYS A 30 15.79 26.69 -15.67
C CYS A 30 17.22 27.21 -15.43
N THR A 31 18.20 26.32 -15.33
CA THR A 31 19.60 26.65 -15.07
C THR A 31 20.44 26.80 -16.33
N ASP A 32 19.94 26.34 -17.48
CA ASP A 32 20.51 26.53 -18.81
C ASP A 32 20.59 28.00 -19.21
N GLN A 33 19.65 28.82 -18.75
CA GLN A 33 19.69 30.29 -18.93
C GLN A 33 20.82 30.97 -18.15
N LEU A 34 21.46 30.25 -17.23
CA LEU A 34 22.63 30.71 -16.48
C LEU A 34 23.93 30.10 -17.03
N ASP A 35 23.85 29.35 -18.14
CA ASP A 35 25.02 28.75 -18.78
C ASP A 35 25.70 29.75 -19.72
N MET A 36 26.92 30.15 -19.37
CA MET A 36 27.72 31.09 -20.16
C MET A 36 28.05 30.57 -21.55
N SER A 37 28.17 29.24 -21.74
CA SER A 37 28.46 28.65 -23.05
C SER A 37 27.33 28.90 -24.05
N LYS A 38 26.08 28.99 -23.56
CA LYS A 38 24.88 29.26 -24.36
C LYS A 38 24.60 30.75 -24.55
N ARG A 39 25.29 31.62 -23.80
CA ARG A 39 25.06 33.09 -23.76
C ARG A 39 26.23 33.91 -24.26
N LYS A 40 27.18 33.27 -24.95
CA LYS A 40 28.39 33.94 -25.46
C LYS A 40 28.04 35.18 -26.31
N ASN A 41 27.03 35.04 -27.17
CA ASN A 41 26.59 36.11 -28.08
C ASN A 41 25.94 37.30 -27.36
N ASP A 42 25.35 37.10 -26.16
CA ASP A 42 24.70 38.17 -25.39
C ASP A 42 25.69 39.26 -24.95
N PHE A 43 26.99 38.93 -24.88
CA PHE A 43 28.04 39.79 -24.36
C PHE A 43 29.10 40.18 -25.40
N GLU A 44 29.00 39.70 -26.64
CA GLU A 44 30.00 39.97 -27.70
C GLU A 44 30.11 41.46 -28.05
N SER A 45 29.01 42.22 -27.95
CA SER A 45 28.99 43.66 -28.21
C SER A 45 29.62 44.52 -27.10
N LEU A 46 29.87 43.95 -25.92
CA LEU A 46 30.27 44.69 -24.72
C LEU A 46 31.79 44.92 -24.61
N GLN A 47 32.60 44.42 -25.56
CA GLN A 47 34.07 44.58 -25.58
C GLN A 47 34.76 44.33 -24.22
N LEU A 48 34.29 43.32 -23.48
CA LEU A 48 34.79 43.01 -22.14
C LEU A 48 36.26 42.61 -22.14
N THR A 49 37.01 43.08 -21.15
CA THR A 49 38.38 42.60 -20.86
C THR A 49 38.35 41.15 -20.37
N GLU A 50 39.48 40.43 -20.47
CA GLU A 50 39.57 39.05 -19.97
C GLU A 50 39.23 38.93 -18.48
N ARG A 51 39.62 39.91 -17.66
CA ARG A 51 39.30 39.95 -16.22
C ARG A 51 37.80 40.11 -15.96
N GLU A 52 37.10 40.89 -16.78
CA GLU A 52 35.65 41.06 -16.69
C GLU A 52 34.93 39.80 -17.15
N LYS A 53 35.41 39.13 -18.21
CA LYS A 53 34.88 37.83 -18.66
C LYS A 53 35.02 36.75 -17.58
N GLU A 54 36.16 36.67 -16.91
CA GLU A 54 36.37 35.75 -15.79
C GLU A 54 35.43 36.06 -14.63
N THR A 55 35.29 37.34 -14.25
CA THR A 55 34.41 37.77 -13.16
C THR A 55 32.94 37.47 -13.47
N LEU A 56 32.51 37.75 -14.70
CA LEU A 56 31.16 37.45 -15.19
C LEU A 56 30.90 35.95 -15.16
N THR A 57 31.82 35.14 -15.70
CA THR A 57 31.71 33.68 -15.73
C THR A 57 31.60 33.11 -14.33
N LYS A 58 32.42 33.59 -13.39
CA LYS A 58 32.37 33.20 -11.99
C LYS A 58 31.01 33.54 -11.35
N GLY A 59 30.51 34.77 -11.56
CA GLY A 59 29.21 35.19 -11.03
C GLY A 59 28.03 34.37 -11.57
N PHE A 60 28.05 33.98 -12.85
CA PHE A 60 27.04 33.08 -13.42
C PHE A 60 27.12 31.67 -12.85
N MET A 61 28.32 31.11 -12.68
CA MET A 61 28.49 29.80 -12.04
C MET A 61 27.99 29.80 -10.60
N GLU A 62 28.33 30.83 -9.81
CA GLU A 62 27.87 30.98 -8.43
C GLU A 62 26.34 31.11 -8.36
N LYS A 63 25.75 31.92 -9.24
CA LYS A 63 24.28 32.08 -9.30
C LYS A 63 23.58 30.79 -9.73
N LYS A 64 24.14 30.05 -10.69
CA LYS A 64 23.64 28.74 -11.12
C LYS A 64 23.67 27.75 -9.95
N ALA A 65 24.79 27.68 -9.24
CA ALA A 65 24.94 26.81 -8.07
C ALA A 65 23.93 27.16 -6.95
N ALA A 66 23.76 28.45 -6.65
CA ALA A 66 22.80 28.91 -5.63
C ALA A 66 21.34 28.56 -5.98
N VAL A 67 20.96 28.68 -7.26
CA VAL A 67 19.62 28.29 -7.72
C VAL A 67 19.41 26.78 -7.60
N ILE A 68 20.40 25.98 -8.02
CA ILE A 68 20.35 24.52 -7.87
C ILE A 68 20.23 24.15 -6.40
N GLU A 69 21.05 24.71 -5.52
CA GLU A 69 20.99 24.43 -4.08
C GLU A 69 19.62 24.75 -3.48
N LYS A 70 19.02 25.88 -3.86
CA LYS A 70 17.68 26.26 -3.41
C LYS A 70 16.62 25.26 -3.89
N LEU A 71 16.68 24.83 -5.15
CA LEU A 71 15.76 23.83 -5.71
C LEU A 71 15.94 22.48 -5.03
N THR A 72 17.18 22.04 -4.81
CA THR A 72 17.51 20.78 -4.12
C THR A 72 17.05 20.80 -2.66
N LYS A 73 16.91 21.96 -2.02
CA LYS A 73 16.34 22.08 -0.66
C LYS A 73 14.81 22.08 -0.66
N VAL A 74 14.18 22.79 -1.59
CA VAL A 74 12.72 22.99 -1.60
C VAL A 74 11.99 21.75 -2.13
N LEU A 75 12.49 21.15 -3.20
CA LEU A 75 11.80 20.08 -3.90
C LEU A 75 11.62 18.81 -3.05
N PRO A 76 12.64 18.29 -2.32
CA PRO A 76 12.45 17.13 -1.46
C PRO A 76 11.40 17.36 -0.38
N ASN A 77 11.40 18.54 0.25
CA ASN A 77 10.38 18.89 1.25
C ASN A 77 8.97 18.89 0.66
N PHE A 78 8.82 19.46 -0.55
CA PHE A 78 7.54 19.43 -1.25
C PHE A 78 7.10 18.00 -1.57
N TYR A 79 8.00 17.15 -2.05
CA TYR A 79 7.69 15.74 -2.36
C TYR A 79 7.31 14.95 -1.11
N GLN A 80 7.97 15.22 0.01
CA GLN A 80 7.67 14.57 1.28
C GLN A 80 6.33 15.03 1.85
N GLN A 81 6.02 16.34 1.82
CA GLN A 81 4.74 16.87 2.28
C GLN A 81 3.56 16.39 1.44
N THR A 82 3.76 16.20 0.15
CA THR A 82 2.70 15.76 -0.77
C THR A 82 2.61 14.24 -0.91
N GLU A 83 3.60 13.50 -0.39
CA GLU A 83 3.76 12.05 -0.52
C GLU A 83 3.64 11.57 -1.97
N VAL A 84 4.10 12.39 -2.94
CA VAL A 84 3.80 12.18 -4.36
C VAL A 84 4.36 10.85 -4.87
N PHE A 85 5.56 10.46 -4.43
CA PHE A 85 6.18 9.19 -4.85
C PHE A 85 5.47 7.96 -4.26
N GLU A 86 4.95 8.05 -3.04
CA GLU A 86 4.16 6.96 -2.45
C GLU A 86 2.82 6.78 -3.16
N LYS A 87 2.17 7.91 -3.51
CA LYS A 87 0.93 7.90 -4.30
C LYS A 87 1.16 7.34 -5.70
N LEU A 88 2.26 7.70 -6.36
CA LEU A 88 2.63 7.15 -7.67
C LEU A 88 2.92 5.65 -7.59
N SER A 89 3.68 5.21 -6.59
CA SER A 89 3.94 3.77 -6.35
C SER A 89 2.65 3.00 -6.09
N THR A 90 1.77 3.54 -5.26
CA THR A 90 0.44 2.96 -5.00
C THR A 90 -0.40 2.86 -6.27
N LEU A 91 -0.39 3.91 -7.10
CA LEU A 91 -1.10 3.93 -8.38
C LEU A 91 -0.55 2.87 -9.34
N GLU A 92 0.78 2.68 -9.40
CA GLU A 92 1.38 1.64 -10.23
C GLU A 92 0.94 0.24 -9.83
N ARG A 93 0.98 -0.05 -8.52
CA ARG A 93 0.48 -1.31 -7.98
C ARG A 93 -0.99 -1.52 -8.33
N LEU A 94 -1.84 -0.50 -8.11
CA LEU A 94 -3.27 -0.58 -8.45
C LEU A 94 -3.50 -0.81 -9.94
N CYS A 95 -2.68 -0.23 -10.84
CA CYS A 95 -2.76 -0.49 -12.26
C CYS A 95 -2.35 -1.93 -12.62
N GLN A 96 -1.32 -2.48 -11.96
CA GLN A 96 -0.89 -3.87 -12.17
C GLN A 96 -1.93 -4.85 -11.65
N ASP A 97 -2.42 -4.66 -10.42
CA ASP A 97 -3.50 -5.46 -9.83
C ASP A 97 -4.74 -5.40 -10.73
N ALA A 98 -5.05 -4.21 -11.27
CA ALA A 98 -6.18 -4.03 -12.16
C ALA A 98 -6.04 -4.76 -13.50
N ALA A 99 -4.82 -4.88 -14.03
CA ALA A 99 -4.54 -5.61 -15.26
C ALA A 99 -4.57 -7.14 -15.07
N ASN A 100 -4.25 -7.62 -13.87
CA ASN A 100 -4.21 -9.04 -13.53
C ASN A 100 -5.60 -9.62 -13.14
N ASP A 101 -6.55 -8.76 -12.81
CA ASP A 101 -7.90 -9.13 -12.40
C ASP A 101 -8.79 -9.46 -13.61
N LYS A 102 -9.26 -10.71 -13.71
CA LYS A 102 -10.02 -11.26 -14.86
C LYS A 102 -11.51 -10.87 -14.89
N GLY A 103 -11.88 -9.73 -14.31
CA GLY A 103 -13.26 -9.26 -14.27
C GLY A 103 -13.64 -8.41 -15.49
N ASP A 104 -14.77 -8.72 -16.13
CA ASP A 104 -15.23 -8.06 -17.37
C ASP A 104 -15.59 -6.57 -17.21
N ARG A 105 -15.74 -6.07 -15.98
CA ARG A 105 -15.91 -4.63 -15.70
C ARG A 105 -15.64 -4.30 -14.23
N LYS A 106 -14.68 -3.40 -13.98
CA LYS A 106 -14.47 -2.83 -12.64
C LYS A 106 -15.57 -1.81 -12.36
N TRP A 107 -16.26 -1.97 -11.23
CA TRP A 107 -17.25 -1.01 -10.77
C TRP A 107 -16.63 0.40 -10.63
N ARG A 108 -17.43 1.42 -10.93
CA ARG A 108 -17.05 2.84 -10.87
C ARG A 108 -18.11 3.57 -10.05
N ARG A 109 -17.68 4.61 -9.32
CA ARG A 109 -18.60 5.48 -8.59
C ARG A 109 -19.64 6.05 -9.55
N THR A 110 -20.88 6.01 -9.09
CA THR A 110 -22.05 6.52 -9.80
C THR A 110 -22.33 7.98 -9.47
N GLY A 111 -21.77 8.48 -8.35
CA GLY A 111 -22.05 9.81 -7.83
C GLY A 111 -23.27 9.86 -6.90
N ASP A 112 -24.02 8.76 -6.81
CA ASP A 112 -25.07 8.56 -5.82
C ASP A 112 -24.47 7.91 -4.56
N PRO A 113 -24.49 8.59 -3.39
CA PRO A 113 -23.94 8.07 -2.15
C PRO A 113 -24.55 6.73 -1.74
N GLU A 114 -25.84 6.50 -1.99
CA GLU A 114 -26.50 5.27 -1.59
C GLU A 114 -25.99 4.09 -2.44
N MET A 115 -25.91 4.28 -3.76
CA MET A 115 -25.42 3.28 -4.70
C MET A 115 -23.91 3.01 -4.53
N ASP A 116 -23.15 4.01 -4.10
CA ASP A 116 -21.71 3.89 -3.87
C ASP A 116 -21.38 3.24 -2.51
N LEU A 117 -22.23 3.39 -1.50
CA LEU A 117 -22.03 2.81 -0.16
C LEU A 117 -22.61 1.40 -0.01
N ARG A 118 -23.74 1.12 -0.67
CA ARG A 118 -24.48 -0.13 -0.50
C ARG A 118 -23.63 -1.40 -0.77
N PRO A 119 -22.76 -1.46 -1.81
CA PRO A 119 -21.87 -2.61 -2.00
C PRO A 119 -20.90 -2.85 -0.83
N LEU A 120 -20.40 -1.78 -0.20
CA LEU A 120 -19.49 -1.86 0.95
C LEU A 120 -20.23 -2.41 2.17
N GLN A 121 -21.46 -1.93 2.40
CA GLN A 121 -22.32 -2.43 3.47
C GLN A 121 -22.65 -3.90 3.29
N TYR A 122 -22.98 -4.33 2.06
CA TYR A 122 -23.22 -5.75 1.78
C TYR A 122 -22.00 -6.61 2.02
N LYS A 123 -20.81 -6.16 1.63
CA LYS A 123 -19.58 -6.92 1.88
C LYS A 123 -19.35 -7.10 3.39
N LEU A 124 -19.51 -6.04 4.18
CA LEU A 124 -19.38 -6.10 5.64
C LEU A 124 -20.41 -7.05 6.27
N LEU A 125 -21.68 -6.96 5.84
CA LEU A 125 -22.74 -7.84 6.32
C LEU A 125 -22.47 -9.31 5.95
N PHE A 126 -22.01 -9.57 4.74
CA PHE A 126 -21.66 -10.91 4.28
C PHE A 126 -20.53 -11.51 5.09
N ASP A 127 -19.45 -10.76 5.31
CA ASP A 127 -18.31 -11.20 6.12
C ASP A 127 -18.72 -11.44 7.58
N TYR A 128 -19.60 -10.61 8.13
CA TYR A 128 -20.15 -10.78 9.47
C TYR A 128 -21.01 -12.05 9.59
N VAL A 129 -21.93 -12.28 8.67
CA VAL A 129 -22.77 -13.49 8.65
C VAL A 129 -21.92 -14.74 8.49
N THR A 130 -20.95 -14.74 7.59
CA THR A 130 -20.02 -15.86 7.39
C THR A 130 -19.25 -16.17 8.69
N ASN A 131 -18.82 -15.14 9.41
CA ASN A 131 -18.14 -15.32 10.69
C ASN A 131 -19.07 -15.88 11.78
N LEU A 132 -20.32 -15.41 11.84
CA LEU A 132 -21.31 -15.95 12.78
C LEU A 132 -21.63 -17.43 12.49
N GLU A 133 -21.73 -17.81 11.22
CA GLU A 133 -21.93 -19.20 10.81
C GLU A 133 -20.77 -20.09 11.25
N ASN A 134 -19.53 -19.62 11.06
CA ASN A 134 -18.34 -20.33 11.54
C ASN A 134 -18.35 -20.51 13.07
N ILE A 135 -18.67 -19.45 13.82
CA ILE A 135 -18.80 -19.52 15.29
C ILE A 135 -19.92 -20.49 15.69
N HIS A 136 -21.04 -20.48 14.98
CA HIS A 136 -22.16 -21.36 15.26
C HIS A 136 -21.80 -22.83 15.08
N GLU A 137 -21.15 -23.19 13.97
CA GLU A 137 -20.72 -24.57 13.71
C GLU A 137 -19.65 -25.03 14.73
N ASP A 138 -18.73 -24.15 15.13
CA ASP A 138 -17.76 -24.44 16.19
C ASP A 138 -18.45 -24.72 17.54
N LEU A 139 -19.46 -23.93 17.91
CA LEU A 139 -20.22 -24.13 19.14
C LEU A 139 -21.03 -25.43 19.10
N LYS A 140 -21.63 -25.76 17.95
CA LYS A 140 -22.37 -27.00 17.74
C LYS A 140 -21.47 -28.22 17.88
N LYS A 141 -20.26 -28.17 17.33
CA LYS A 141 -19.24 -29.22 17.51
C LYS A 141 -18.86 -29.39 18.97
N LYS A 142 -18.53 -28.29 19.67
CA LYS A 142 -18.21 -28.32 21.12
C LYS A 142 -19.35 -28.84 21.98
N LYS A 143 -20.60 -28.52 21.65
CA LYS A 143 -21.77 -29.03 22.34
C LYS A 143 -21.86 -30.55 22.20
N LYS A 144 -21.72 -31.07 20.98
CA LYS A 144 -21.76 -32.52 20.71
C LYS A 144 -20.66 -33.28 21.49
N GLU A 145 -19.44 -32.77 21.48
CA GLU A 145 -18.33 -33.35 22.26
C GLU A 145 -18.61 -33.39 23.77
N LYS A 146 -19.25 -32.35 24.31
CA LYS A 146 -19.63 -32.30 25.73
C LYS A 146 -20.76 -33.28 26.04
N GLU A 147 -21.75 -33.41 25.17
CA GLU A 147 -22.86 -34.37 25.33
C GLU A 147 -22.35 -35.81 25.31
N GLU A 148 -21.42 -36.15 24.40
CA GLU A 148 -20.78 -37.47 24.35
C GLU A 148 -19.98 -37.77 25.62
N LYS A 149 -19.19 -36.80 26.11
CA LYS A 149 -18.46 -36.92 27.39
C LYS A 149 -19.43 -37.14 28.56
N LEU A 150 -20.54 -36.41 28.60
CA LEU A 150 -21.53 -36.51 29.65
C LEU A 150 -22.23 -37.88 29.62
N LYS A 151 -22.55 -38.38 28.43
CA LYS A 151 -23.10 -39.73 28.24
C LYS A 151 -22.12 -40.81 28.75
N SER A 152 -20.85 -40.71 28.38
CA SER A 152 -19.80 -41.63 28.86
C SER A 152 -19.65 -41.57 30.39
N LEU A 153 -19.69 -40.38 31.00
CA LEU A 153 -19.64 -40.24 32.45
C LEU A 153 -20.86 -40.86 33.14
N ARG A 154 -22.07 -40.67 32.60
CA ARG A 154 -23.29 -41.32 33.12
C ARG A 154 -23.19 -42.83 33.06
N GLU A 155 -22.73 -43.39 31.93
CA GLU A 155 -22.51 -44.82 31.79
C GLU A 155 -21.49 -45.34 32.82
N LYS A 156 -20.36 -44.64 32.98
CA LYS A 156 -19.35 -44.97 34.00
C LYS A 156 -19.92 -44.94 35.42
N LEU A 157 -20.75 -43.96 35.74
CA LEU A 157 -21.35 -43.81 37.07
C LEU A 157 -22.39 -44.91 37.34
N SER A 158 -23.15 -45.32 36.32
CA SER A 158 -24.04 -46.49 36.40
C SER A 158 -23.27 -47.80 36.58
N THR A 159 -22.12 -47.98 35.89
CA THR A 159 -21.27 -49.17 36.06
C THR A 159 -20.49 -49.19 37.37
N LEU A 160 -20.18 -48.00 37.93
CA LEU A 160 -19.55 -47.86 39.23
C LEU A 160 -20.49 -48.20 40.38
N GLY A 161 -21.77 -48.48 40.09
CA GLY A 161 -22.72 -49.14 40.98
C GLY A 161 -22.43 -48.82 42.43
N ILE A 162 -22.67 -47.56 42.84
CA ILE A 162 -22.69 -47.26 44.26
C ILE A 162 -23.84 -48.08 44.81
N SER A 163 -23.50 -49.26 45.30
CA SER A 163 -24.24 -50.04 46.26
C SER A 163 -24.34 -49.21 47.53
N SER A 164 -25.12 -48.12 47.49
CA SER A 164 -25.51 -47.39 48.70
C SER A 164 -26.33 -48.29 49.64
N ALA A 165 -26.81 -49.42 49.13
CA ALA A 165 -27.44 -50.47 49.91
C ALA A 165 -26.46 -51.33 50.75
N ASP A 166 -25.17 -51.46 50.37
CA ASP A 166 -24.22 -52.33 51.10
C ASP A 166 -23.36 -51.61 52.14
N LEU A 167 -23.22 -50.28 52.06
CA LEU A 167 -22.48 -49.52 53.08
C LEU A 167 -23.27 -49.35 54.39
N ALA A 168 -24.60 -49.36 54.33
CA ALA A 168 -25.46 -49.20 55.51
C ALA A 168 -25.56 -50.45 56.40
N GLN A 169 -25.27 -51.65 55.87
CA GLN A 169 -25.28 -52.89 56.67
C GLN A 169 -23.99 -53.14 57.46
N LYS A 170 -22.90 -52.43 57.15
CA LYS A 170 -21.60 -52.64 57.83
C LYS A 170 -21.42 -51.80 59.09
N GLU A 171 -22.19 -50.71 59.26
CA GLU A 171 -22.15 -49.89 60.47
C GLU A 171 -23.13 -50.33 61.57
N TYR A 172 -24.14 -51.14 61.24
CA TYR A 172 -25.05 -51.74 62.23
C TYR A 172 -25.42 -53.17 61.85
N PRO A 173 -24.66 -54.19 62.29
CA PRO A 173 -25.13 -55.56 62.23
C PRO A 173 -26.22 -55.75 63.29
N VAL A 174 -27.32 -56.42 62.92
CA VAL A 174 -28.37 -56.88 63.84
C VAL A 174 -27.81 -57.88 64.84
#